data_AF-A0A7S4M4E9-F1
#
_entry.id   AF-A0A7S4M4E9-F1
#
_cell.length_a   1.000
_cell.length_b   1.000
_cell.length_c   1.000
_cell.angle_alpha   90.00
_cell.angle_beta   90.00
_cell.angle_gamma   90.00
#
_symmetry.space_group_name_H-M   'P 1'
#
loop_
_entity.id
_entity.type
_entity.pdbx_description
1 polymer ?
#
loop_
_entity_poly.entity_id
_entity_poly.type
_entity_poly.pdbx_seq_one_letter_code
_entity_poly.pdbx_strand_id
1 'polypeptide(L)'
;DPWSNPDLNNQVISVTTTIESPHNTAATEDGEFLYITHEEFTYPVTIWDSSDLTNLTYVNEFSVNPEQGTSPHNAMVNGNQLWMSYYSEGVLVYDISEDPSDPKQMGQFDTSSFDSGFHGVWGIYPFSSQENIAYATDIESGLWVLELVGDPTASSSPIPQPETISPSAAPETSSPSPIIA
;
A
#
# COMPACT_ATOMS: atom_id res chain seq x y z
N ASP A 1 5.95 -9.38 -37.98
CA ASP A 1 6.32 -9.58 -36.57
C ASP A 1 5.23 -8.88 -35.75
N PRO A 2 4.49 -9.55 -34.85
CA PRO A 2 3.45 -8.88 -34.05
C PRO A 2 4.00 -7.70 -33.22
N TRP A 3 5.32 -7.62 -33.02
CA TRP A 3 6.00 -6.51 -32.36
C TRP A 3 6.41 -5.38 -33.31
N SER A 4 6.13 -5.47 -34.62
CA SER A 4 6.55 -4.47 -35.60
C SER A 4 5.68 -3.21 -35.66
N ASN A 5 4.53 -3.20 -34.98
CA ASN A 5 3.75 -1.98 -34.76
C ASN A 5 4.05 -1.46 -33.34
N PRO A 6 4.85 -0.40 -33.18
CA PRO A 6 5.21 0.11 -31.87
C PRO A 6 4.08 0.89 -31.20
N ASP A 7 3.04 1.27 -31.97
CA ASP A 7 1.91 2.01 -31.42
C ASP A 7 0.89 1.03 -30.85
N LEU A 8 0.99 0.75 -29.56
CA LEU A 8 0.06 -0.13 -28.82
C LEU A 8 -1.13 0.63 -28.24
N ASN A 9 -1.21 1.96 -28.45
CA ASN A 9 -2.26 2.78 -27.87
C ASN A 9 -3.65 2.32 -28.36
N ASN A 10 -4.53 1.98 -27.42
CA ASN A 10 -5.93 1.59 -27.65
C ASN A 10 -6.13 0.42 -28.66
N GLN A 11 -5.11 -0.40 -28.91
CA GLN A 11 -5.23 -1.55 -29.82
C GLN A 11 -5.58 -2.86 -29.10
N VAL A 12 -5.07 -3.03 -27.88
CA VAL A 12 -5.20 -4.27 -27.10
C VAL A 12 -5.84 -4.06 -25.73
N ILE A 13 -6.05 -2.79 -25.33
CA ILE A 13 -6.73 -2.39 -24.09
C ILE A 13 -7.84 -1.41 -24.49
N SER A 14 -9.07 -1.68 -24.06
CA SER A 14 -10.24 -0.83 -24.29
C SER A 14 -10.78 -0.27 -22.97
N VAL A 15 -11.34 0.93 -23.02
CA VAL A 15 -11.99 1.56 -21.86
C VAL A 15 -13.42 1.04 -21.72
N THR A 16 -13.76 0.54 -20.53
CA THR A 16 -15.14 0.15 -20.16
C THR A 16 -15.81 1.19 -19.26
N THR A 17 -15.05 1.78 -18.35
CA THR A 17 -15.49 2.80 -17.39
C THR A 17 -14.30 3.65 -16.94
N THR A 18 -14.58 4.80 -16.32
CA THR A 18 -13.56 5.70 -15.75
C THR A 18 -14.06 6.30 -14.44
N ILE A 19 -13.17 6.38 -13.45
CA ILE A 19 -13.35 7.14 -12.22
C ILE A 19 -12.32 8.27 -12.23
N GLU A 20 -12.70 9.47 -11.78
CA GLU A 20 -11.81 10.63 -11.79
C GLU A 20 -10.85 10.62 -10.60
N SER A 21 -9.62 11.09 -10.85
CA SER A 21 -8.57 11.27 -9.85
C SER A 21 -8.19 10.03 -9.00
N PRO A 22 -8.17 8.79 -9.51
CA PRO A 22 -7.63 7.66 -8.77
C PRO A 22 -6.10 7.70 -8.79
N HIS A 23 -5.49 7.18 -7.73
CA HIS A 23 -4.05 6.92 -7.69
C HIS A 23 -3.75 5.42 -7.76
N ASN A 24 -4.38 4.66 -6.88
CA ASN A 24 -4.21 3.22 -6.81
C ASN A 24 -5.56 2.53 -6.52
N THR A 25 -5.65 1.25 -6.89
CA THR A 25 -6.80 0.43 -6.58
C THR A 25 -6.39 -0.94 -6.02
N ALA A 26 -7.26 -1.51 -5.20
CA ALA A 26 -7.15 -2.87 -4.71
C ALA A 26 -8.54 -3.52 -4.73
N ALA A 27 -8.66 -4.71 -5.32
CA ALA A 27 -9.91 -5.46 -5.33
C ALA A 27 -9.89 -6.54 -4.25
N THR A 28 -11.06 -6.89 -3.71
CA THR A 28 -11.23 -8.12 -2.92
C THR A 28 -10.87 -9.35 -3.77
N GLU A 29 -10.50 -10.46 -3.12
CA GLU A 29 -10.11 -11.70 -3.82
C GLU A 29 -11.22 -12.27 -4.72
N ASP A 30 -12.48 -12.03 -4.36
CA ASP A 30 -13.65 -12.39 -5.17
C ASP A 30 -13.98 -11.36 -6.28
N GLY A 31 -13.35 -10.17 -6.23
CA GLY A 31 -13.55 -9.08 -7.19
C GLY A 31 -14.85 -8.30 -7.00
N GLU A 32 -15.62 -8.55 -5.94
CA GLU A 32 -16.93 -7.94 -5.72
C GLU A 32 -16.82 -6.51 -5.16
N PHE A 33 -15.71 -6.16 -4.49
CA PHE A 33 -15.44 -4.80 -4.03
C PHE A 33 -14.10 -4.26 -4.54
N LEU A 34 -14.09 -2.95 -4.82
CA LEU A 34 -12.93 -2.20 -5.28
C LEU A 34 -12.66 -1.02 -4.33
N TYR A 35 -11.50 -1.04 -3.69
CA TYR A 35 -10.96 0.07 -2.92
C TYR A 35 -10.15 0.97 -3.85
N ILE A 36 -10.40 2.28 -3.80
CA ILE A 36 -9.71 3.28 -4.63
C ILE A 36 -9.13 4.34 -3.72
N THR A 37 -7.82 4.56 -3.82
CA THR A 37 -7.16 5.67 -3.15
C THR A 37 -7.14 6.89 -4.07
N HIS A 38 -7.34 8.05 -3.48
CA HIS A 38 -7.25 9.33 -4.14
C HIS A 38 -6.08 10.09 -3.50
N GLU A 39 -4.96 10.20 -4.21
CA GLU A 39 -3.73 10.86 -3.73
C GLU A 39 -3.87 12.39 -3.78
N GLU A 40 -4.80 12.90 -2.98
CA GLU A 40 -5.03 14.31 -2.75
C GLU A 40 -5.23 14.54 -1.25
N PHE A 41 -4.90 15.73 -0.75
CA PHE A 41 -5.07 16.00 0.67
C PHE A 41 -6.53 15.96 1.07
N THR A 42 -6.81 15.34 2.22
CA THR A 42 -8.16 15.15 2.80
C THR A 42 -9.07 14.19 2.03
N TYR A 43 -8.65 13.72 0.85
CA TYR A 43 -9.48 12.81 0.05
C TYR A 43 -9.53 11.42 0.69
N PRO A 44 -10.69 10.74 0.59
CA PRO A 44 -10.88 9.44 1.20
C PRO A 44 -10.31 8.30 0.36
N VAL A 45 -10.31 7.11 0.94
CA VAL A 45 -10.42 5.86 0.19
C VAL A 45 -11.89 5.64 -0.12
N THR A 46 -12.24 5.51 -1.40
CA THR A 46 -13.61 5.18 -1.80
C THR A 46 -13.76 3.67 -2.01
N ILE A 47 -14.94 3.15 -1.68
CA ILE A 47 -15.29 1.73 -1.78
C ILE A 47 -16.44 1.59 -2.76
N TRP A 48 -16.24 0.72 -3.75
CA TRP A 48 -17.19 0.50 -4.84
C TRP A 48 -17.58 -0.98 -4.91
N ASP A 49 -18.86 -1.25 -5.16
CA ASP A 49 -19.34 -2.54 -5.64
C ASP A 49 -18.88 -2.68 -7.10
N SER A 50 -18.08 -3.72 -7.35
CA SER A 50 -17.50 -4.06 -8.64
C SER A 50 -18.01 -5.38 -9.21
N SER A 51 -19.12 -5.91 -8.68
CA SER A 51 -19.79 -7.12 -9.19
C SER A 51 -20.24 -6.97 -10.66
N ASP A 52 -20.52 -5.72 -11.09
CA ASP A 52 -20.74 -5.34 -12.48
C ASP A 52 -19.73 -4.26 -12.91
N LEU A 53 -18.68 -4.69 -13.61
CA LEU A 53 -17.62 -3.79 -14.12
C LEU A 53 -18.10 -2.79 -15.19
N THR A 54 -19.33 -2.94 -15.70
CA THR A 54 -19.95 -1.95 -16.59
C THR A 54 -20.77 -0.90 -15.85
N ASN A 55 -21.03 -1.13 -14.56
CA ASN A 55 -21.82 -0.26 -13.69
C ASN A 55 -21.29 -0.30 -12.24
N LEU A 56 -20.08 0.21 -12.03
CA LEU A 56 -19.50 0.38 -10.70
C LEU A 56 -20.40 1.28 -9.84
N THR A 57 -20.70 0.84 -8.63
CA THR A 57 -21.58 1.58 -7.72
C THR A 57 -20.81 1.97 -6.46
N TYR A 58 -20.80 3.26 -6.13
CA TYR A 58 -20.22 3.74 -4.87
C TYR A 58 -21.03 3.19 -3.68
N VAL A 59 -20.34 2.64 -2.68
CA VAL A 59 -20.97 2.04 -1.49
C VAL A 59 -20.61 2.81 -0.22
N ASN A 60 -19.34 3.12 -0.02
CA ASN A 60 -18.84 3.73 1.21
C ASN A 60 -17.49 4.42 1.01
N GLU A 61 -16.99 5.10 2.03
CA GLU A 61 -15.65 5.71 2.05
C GLU A 61 -15.10 5.80 3.47
N PHE A 62 -13.77 5.93 3.59
CA PHE A 62 -13.13 6.22 4.87
C PHE A 62 -11.87 7.08 4.68
N SER A 63 -11.51 7.82 5.74
CA SER A 63 -10.29 8.64 5.81
C SER A 63 -9.67 8.51 7.20
N VAL A 64 -8.36 8.76 7.30
CA VAL A 64 -7.63 8.81 8.57
C VAL A 64 -7.11 10.23 8.79
N ASN A 65 -7.51 10.85 9.90
CA ASN A 65 -7.19 12.25 10.28
C ASN A 65 -7.25 13.27 9.13
N PRO A 66 -8.33 13.29 8.30
CA PRO A 66 -8.41 14.15 7.12
C PRO A 66 -8.30 15.64 7.47
N GLU A 67 -8.66 16.06 8.68
CA GLU A 67 -8.53 17.43 9.16
C GLU A 67 -7.07 17.92 9.26
N GLN A 68 -6.11 16.99 9.28
CA GLN A 68 -4.68 17.30 9.30
C GLN A 68 -4.08 17.44 7.89
N GLY A 69 -4.85 17.17 6.83
CA GLY A 69 -4.33 17.19 5.46
C GLY A 69 -3.51 15.95 5.11
N THR A 70 -3.97 14.79 5.57
CA THR A 70 -3.41 13.48 5.23
C THR A 70 -3.91 13.02 3.86
N SER A 71 -3.24 12.04 3.26
CA SER A 71 -3.62 11.52 1.94
C SER A 71 -3.34 10.01 1.84
N PRO A 72 -4.29 9.18 1.39
CA PRO A 72 -4.03 7.78 1.12
C PRO A 72 -3.13 7.63 -0.12
N HIS A 73 -2.24 6.64 -0.11
CA HIS A 73 -1.37 6.38 -1.26
C HIS A 73 -1.67 5.02 -1.90
N ASN A 74 -0.92 3.96 -1.62
CA ASN A 74 -1.19 2.63 -2.16
C ASN A 74 -2.05 1.78 -1.21
N ALA A 75 -2.93 0.98 -1.79
CA ALA A 75 -3.72 -0.06 -1.15
C ALA A 75 -3.41 -1.42 -1.81
N MET A 76 -3.40 -2.48 -1.03
CA MET A 76 -3.26 -3.86 -1.51
C MET A 76 -4.10 -4.80 -0.65
N VAL A 77 -4.90 -5.66 -1.28
CA VAL A 77 -5.60 -6.74 -0.60
C VAL A 77 -4.73 -7.99 -0.60
N ASN A 78 -4.63 -8.66 0.56
CA ASN A 78 -4.07 -10.00 0.68
C ASN A 78 -5.02 -10.85 1.53
N GLY A 79 -5.81 -11.71 0.88
CA GLY A 79 -6.86 -12.46 1.56
C GLY A 79 -7.91 -11.52 2.18
N ASN A 80 -8.05 -11.57 3.50
CA ASN A 80 -9.02 -10.76 4.26
C ASN A 80 -8.44 -9.46 4.84
N GLN A 81 -7.27 -9.03 4.36
CA GLN A 81 -6.58 -7.85 4.86
C GLN A 81 -6.41 -6.82 3.77
N LEU A 82 -6.84 -5.59 4.03
CA LEU A 82 -6.53 -4.41 3.23
C LEU A 82 -5.33 -3.69 3.86
N TRP A 83 -4.17 -3.81 3.22
CA TRP A 83 -2.94 -3.13 3.62
C TRP A 83 -2.80 -1.82 2.86
N MET A 84 -2.39 -0.77 3.57
CA MET A 84 -2.27 0.56 2.99
C MET A 84 -0.97 1.25 3.40
N SER A 85 -0.35 1.94 2.44
CA SER A 85 0.59 3.03 2.72
C SER A 85 -0.19 4.35 2.70
N TYR A 86 -0.15 5.11 3.78
CA TYR A 86 -0.93 6.34 3.96
C TYR A 86 -0.03 7.49 4.40
N TYR A 87 1.07 7.74 3.67
CA TYR A 87 1.99 8.85 3.94
C TYR A 87 2.28 9.05 5.43
N SER A 88 1.85 10.19 5.98
CA SER A 88 2.10 10.63 7.37
C SER A 88 1.35 9.80 8.41
N GLU A 89 0.31 9.06 8.01
CA GLU A 89 -0.39 8.10 8.86
C GLU A 89 0.32 6.74 8.92
N GLY A 90 1.38 6.55 8.13
CA GLY A 90 2.15 5.32 8.14
C GLY A 90 1.43 4.16 7.44
N VAL A 91 1.73 2.94 7.91
CA VAL A 91 1.15 1.70 7.39
C VAL A 91 -0.12 1.40 8.17
N LEU A 92 -1.23 1.24 7.45
CA LEU A 92 -2.53 0.87 8.02
C LEU A 92 -2.92 -0.53 7.53
N VAL A 93 -3.61 -1.28 8.39
CA VAL A 93 -4.21 -2.57 8.02
C VAL A 93 -5.66 -2.60 8.47
N TYR A 94 -6.55 -3.02 7.58
CA TYR A 94 -7.98 -3.19 7.85
C TYR A 94 -8.40 -4.65 7.63
N ASP A 95 -9.28 -5.15 8.49
CA ASP A 95 -10.04 -6.39 8.32
C ASP A 95 -11.21 -6.14 7.36
N ILE A 96 -11.32 -7.00 6.36
CA ILE A 96 -12.40 -6.99 5.36
C ILE A 96 -13.14 -8.34 5.29
N SER A 97 -12.97 -9.21 6.30
CA SER A 97 -13.53 -10.57 6.30
C SER A 97 -15.04 -10.64 6.48
N GLU A 98 -15.62 -9.78 7.32
CA GLU A 98 -17.07 -9.79 7.63
C GLU A 98 -17.87 -8.92 6.67
N ASP A 99 -17.42 -7.68 6.45
CA ASP A 99 -18.06 -6.71 5.56
C ASP A 99 -16.99 -5.90 4.79
N PRO A 100 -16.66 -6.29 3.54
CA PRO A 100 -15.70 -5.54 2.73
C PRO A 100 -16.14 -4.10 2.41
N SER A 101 -17.43 -3.76 2.57
CA SER A 101 -17.96 -2.42 2.38
C SER A 101 -17.80 -1.51 3.59
N ASP A 102 -17.44 -2.06 4.74
CA ASP A 102 -17.18 -1.34 6.00
C ASP A 102 -15.92 -1.88 6.71
N PRO A 103 -14.72 -1.69 6.12
CA PRO A 103 -13.46 -2.22 6.65
C PRO A 103 -13.18 -1.77 8.08
N LYS A 104 -12.63 -2.67 8.91
CA LYS A 104 -12.31 -2.39 10.31
C LYS A 104 -10.81 -2.30 10.53
N GLN A 105 -10.31 -1.15 10.96
CA GLN A 105 -8.88 -0.97 11.19
C GLN A 105 -8.37 -1.94 12.26
N MET A 106 -7.37 -2.74 11.89
CA MET A 106 -6.74 -3.72 12.77
C MET A 106 -5.42 -3.23 13.37
N GLY A 107 -4.70 -2.39 12.65
CA GLY A 107 -3.36 -1.97 13.04
C GLY A 107 -2.91 -0.71 12.33
N GLN A 108 -1.94 -0.04 12.95
CA GLN A 108 -1.25 1.12 12.40
C GLN A 108 0.21 1.09 12.86
N PHE A 109 1.12 1.44 11.97
CA PHE A 109 2.52 1.65 12.28
C PHE A 109 3.01 2.94 11.63
N ASP A 110 3.37 3.91 12.44
CA ASP A 110 3.91 5.20 11.99
C ASP A 110 5.37 5.06 11.55
N THR A 111 5.66 5.45 10.31
CA THR A 111 7.01 5.46 9.72
C THR A 111 7.63 6.86 9.69
N SER A 112 6.86 7.88 10.07
CA SER A 112 7.18 9.29 9.95
C SER A 112 7.22 9.97 11.32
N SER A 113 7.74 11.20 11.36
CA SER A 113 7.54 12.11 12.49
C SER A 113 6.73 13.35 12.09
N PHE A 114 6.20 13.35 10.86
CA PHE A 114 5.38 14.41 10.30
C PHE A 114 3.91 13.98 10.40
N ASP A 115 3.07 14.88 10.91
CA ASP A 115 1.64 14.61 11.11
C ASP A 115 0.80 14.87 9.83
N SER A 116 1.40 15.36 8.74
CA SER A 116 0.68 15.63 7.49
C SER A 116 1.60 15.74 6.28
N GLY A 117 1.01 15.86 5.08
CA GLY A 117 1.74 16.02 3.83
C GLY A 117 2.21 14.69 3.23
N PHE A 118 2.94 14.80 2.12
CA PHE A 118 3.54 13.68 1.39
C PHE A 118 4.89 13.26 2.01
N HIS A 119 4.84 12.90 3.29
CA HIS A 119 5.95 12.37 4.08
C HIS A 119 5.60 10.96 4.54
N GLY A 120 6.59 10.12 4.82
CA GLY A 120 6.34 8.79 5.35
C GLY A 120 6.21 7.71 4.26
N VAL A 121 5.38 6.70 4.53
CA VAL A 121 5.29 5.50 3.70
C VAL A 121 4.48 5.77 2.42
N TRP A 122 5.09 5.47 1.27
CA TRP A 122 4.46 5.58 -0.05
C TRP A 122 4.31 4.22 -0.75
N GLY A 123 4.82 3.13 -0.18
CA GLY A 123 4.72 1.83 -0.81
C GLY A 123 4.42 0.78 0.22
N ILE A 124 3.57 -0.15 -0.14
CA ILE A 124 3.24 -1.32 0.67
C ILE A 124 3.18 -2.54 -0.25
N TYR A 125 3.71 -3.68 0.20
CA TYR A 125 3.63 -4.96 -0.50
C TYR A 125 3.43 -6.09 0.52
N PRO A 126 2.18 -6.58 0.69
CA PRO A 126 1.85 -7.57 1.72
C PRO A 126 2.02 -9.02 1.24
N PHE A 127 2.58 -9.27 0.05
CA PHE A 127 2.69 -10.63 -0.51
C PHE A 127 4.05 -11.27 -0.19
N SER A 128 4.26 -11.58 1.09
CA SER A 128 5.42 -12.32 1.56
C SER A 128 5.18 -13.85 1.52
N SER A 129 6.25 -14.64 1.61
CA SER A 129 6.15 -16.10 1.78
C SER A 129 5.64 -16.53 3.17
N GLN A 130 5.67 -15.60 4.12
CA GLN A 130 5.11 -15.71 5.47
C GLN A 130 3.83 -14.87 5.54
N GLU A 131 2.81 -15.40 6.23
CA GLU A 131 1.57 -14.68 6.51
C GLU A 131 1.86 -13.43 7.35
N ASN A 132 1.01 -12.40 7.21
CA ASN A 132 1.04 -11.17 8.02
C ASN A 132 2.32 -10.33 7.90
N ILE A 133 3.20 -10.61 6.94
CA ILE A 133 4.38 -9.79 6.68
C ILE A 133 4.15 -8.88 5.48
N ALA A 134 4.50 -7.61 5.63
CA ALA A 134 4.52 -6.63 4.55
C ALA A 134 5.87 -5.92 4.43
N TYR A 135 6.25 -5.62 3.20
CA TYR A 135 7.36 -4.70 2.92
C TYR A 135 6.79 -3.31 2.68
N ALA A 136 7.23 -2.34 3.47
CA ALA A 136 6.81 -0.95 3.36
C ALA A 136 8.01 -0.09 2.91
N THR A 137 7.79 0.80 1.95
CA THR A 137 8.83 1.74 1.51
C THR A 137 8.43 3.15 1.92
N ASP A 138 9.34 3.82 2.59
CA ASP A 138 9.19 5.15 3.16
C ASP A 138 10.12 6.13 2.46
N ILE A 139 9.61 7.34 2.20
CA ILE A 139 10.32 8.37 1.46
C ILE A 139 11.60 8.79 2.18
N GLU A 140 11.55 8.89 3.52
CA GLU A 140 12.65 9.39 4.33
C GLU A 140 13.51 8.28 4.96
N SER A 141 12.88 7.21 5.45
CA SER A 141 13.50 6.18 6.27
C SER A 141 13.82 4.88 5.53
N GLY A 142 13.34 4.72 4.29
CA GLY A 142 13.67 3.59 3.43
C GLY A 142 12.78 2.36 3.62
N LEU A 143 13.36 1.17 3.62
CA LEU A 143 12.61 -0.09 3.68
C LEU A 143 12.30 -0.52 5.11
N TRP A 144 11.04 -0.86 5.35
CA TRP A 144 10.54 -1.50 6.55
C TRP A 144 10.03 -2.91 6.23
N VAL A 145 10.31 -3.87 7.11
CA VAL A 145 9.69 -5.20 7.10
C VAL A 145 8.81 -5.27 8.34
N LEU A 146 7.50 -5.31 8.12
CA LEU A 146 6.51 -5.19 9.18
C LEU A 146 5.75 -6.51 9.32
N GLU A 147 5.47 -6.90 10.56
CA GLU A 147 4.64 -8.04 10.90
C GLU A 147 3.36 -7.56 11.59
N LEU A 148 2.19 -7.93 11.07
CA LEU A 148 0.93 -7.77 11.78
C LEU A 148 0.86 -8.83 12.89
N VAL A 149 1.22 -8.40 14.10
CA VAL A 149 1.21 -9.25 15.29
C VAL A 149 -0.09 -9.10 16.07
N GLY A 150 -0.81 -10.21 16.20
CA GLY A 150 -1.98 -10.33 17.07
C GLY A 150 -3.30 -9.90 16.44
N ASP A 151 -4.37 -10.16 17.18
CA ASP A 151 -5.72 -9.72 16.88
C ASP A 151 -6.02 -8.50 17.78
N PRO A 152 -6.35 -7.32 17.23
CA PRO A 152 -6.68 -6.13 18.02
C PRO A 152 -7.88 -6.34 18.96
N THR A 153 -8.69 -7.37 18.74
CA THR A 153 -9.81 -7.76 19.62
C THR A 153 -9.37 -8.68 20.77
N ALA A 154 -8.15 -9.23 20.74
CA ALA A 154 -7.57 -10.04 21.79
C ALA A 154 -6.71 -9.18 22.74
N SER A 155 -7.00 -9.22 24.04
CA SER A 155 -6.33 -8.45 25.10
C SER A 155 -4.79 -8.49 25.00
N SER A 156 -4.17 -7.31 24.93
CA SER A 156 -2.80 -7.09 24.46
C SER A 156 -1.69 -7.58 25.42
N SER A 157 -0.78 -8.38 24.88
CA SER A 157 0.60 -8.49 25.38
C SER A 157 1.49 -7.48 24.65
N PRO A 158 2.59 -7.00 25.24
CA PRO A 158 3.48 -6.04 24.58
C PRO A 158 4.09 -6.66 23.31
N ILE A 159 4.04 -5.89 22.22
CA ILE A 159 4.60 -6.24 20.92
C ILE A 159 6.14 -6.30 21.02
N PRO A 160 6.80 -7.38 20.55
CA PRO A 160 8.25 -7.46 20.50
C PRO A 160 8.86 -6.31 19.67
N GLN A 161 9.95 -5.71 20.14
CA GLN A 161 10.68 -4.68 19.40
C GLN A 161 11.64 -5.34 18.38
N PRO A 162 11.71 -4.86 17.12
CA PRO A 162 12.58 -5.44 16.09
C PRO A 162 14.07 -5.16 16.36
N GLU A 163 14.93 -6.11 15.97
CA GLU A 163 16.39 -5.91 15.91
C GLU A 163 16.76 -5.14 14.63
N THR A 164 17.59 -4.11 14.74
CA THR A 164 18.06 -3.33 13.59
C THR A 164 19.18 -4.07 12.84
N ILE A 165 18.91 -4.42 11.58
CA ILE A 165 19.91 -4.99 10.67
C ILE A 165 20.40 -3.91 9.70
N SER A 166 21.67 -3.52 9.81
CA SER A 166 22.30 -2.59 8.86
C SER A 166 22.70 -3.31 7.57
N PRO A 167 22.64 -2.64 6.40
CA PRO A 167 23.16 -3.22 5.18
C PRO A 167 24.68 -3.44 5.34
N SER A 168 25.13 -4.69 5.21
CA SER A 168 26.57 -4.98 5.11
C SER A 168 27.12 -4.21 3.91
N ALA A 169 28.19 -3.44 4.13
CA ALA A 169 28.86 -2.67 3.10
C ALA A 169 29.12 -3.53 1.85
N ALA A 170 28.92 -2.96 0.66
CA ALA A 170 29.30 -3.58 -0.59
C ALA A 170 30.77 -4.03 -0.53
N PRO A 171 31.15 -5.16 -1.15
CA PRO A 171 32.53 -5.62 -1.12
C PRO A 171 33.44 -4.53 -1.71
N GLU A 172 34.42 -4.06 -0.93
CA GLU A 172 35.39 -3.07 -1.40
C GLU A 172 36.03 -3.58 -2.70
N THR A 173 35.89 -2.82 -3.78
CA THR A 173 36.63 -3.09 -5.01
C THR A 173 38.10 -2.78 -4.75
N SER A 174 38.93 -3.81 -4.62
CA SER A 174 40.37 -3.64 -4.53
C SER A 174 40.89 -3.02 -5.83
N SER A 175 41.33 -1.76 -5.79
CA SER A 175 42.04 -1.12 -6.90
C SER A 175 43.37 -1.84 -7.17
N PRO A 176 43.72 -2.17 -8.43
CA PRO A 176 45.02 -2.76 -8.72
C PRO A 176 46.14 -1.71 -8.52
N SER A 177 47.23 -2.12 -7.88
CA SER A 177 48.42 -1.27 -7.69
C SER A 177 49.06 -0.90 -9.04
N PRO A 178 49.65 0.30 -9.18
CA PRO A 178 50.30 0.70 -10.43
C PRO A 178 51.59 -0.10 -10.64
N ILE A 179 51.76 -0.64 -11.85
CA ILE A 179 53.03 -1.20 -12.30
C ILE A 179 53.96 -0.02 -12.62
N ILE A 180 55.04 0.11 -11.86
CA ILE A 180 56.12 1.07 -12.15
C ILE A 180 57.04 0.43 -13.19
N ALA A 181 57.29 1.14 -14.29
CA ALA A 181 58.28 0.81 -15.32
C ALA A 181 59.65 1.39 -14.99
#